data_AF-A0A258ATH9-F1
#
_entry.id   AF-A0A258ATH9-F1
#
_cell.length_a   1.000
_cell.length_b   1.000
_cell.length_c   1.000
_cell.angle_alpha   90.00
_cell.angle_beta   90.00
_cell.angle_gamma   90.00
#
_symmetry.space_group_name_H-M   'P 1'
#
loop_
_entity.id
_entity.type
_entity.pdbx_description
1 polymer ?
#
loop_
_entity_poly.entity_id
_entity_poly.type
_entity_poly.pdbx_seq_one_letter_code
_entity_poly.pdbx_strand_id
1 'polypeptide(L)'
;MKSRLIIWLSTAAVLLAGGTAALKEGWLQGWEMRLGELMTSPGAKYSAAKFRLDLVDQFNYSRMAENTPTLRVDPEMEAWLDNEFPKIDTTDLNKVTELVQEGMPRYYRVSVCSASSPSLRELLQRFHEYSHRAQPEMTHMAIALRPRASGLMHEALLVLGQRLRDFTPEALSQSGDEPFFSTCVHCKQPHFMKLSRAQRSMALECPKCHRKYAVIAADTAGRFHYVNEFLTGYAPSAVFAKNQSRVQQLFTIWSAVHSNCRYTNDPGAKAGSSFAKPEQTDCWQFADETQRLQRGDCEDSSIFLADWLMSRGFQVRVALGRYGDLGGHAWCVVKIDDKEYLLESTESRPDPSDPPLASRVGSRYVPEVLFDRFAIYVPTSANRSWKGDYWSANTWTRIEPRAELGGDPILARAPIGSVVKLRTQNLLESAASADASRLSRTTFASPASPTFLNLGDIPTGAKDWRQSMVPLREP
;
A
#
# COMPACT_ATOMS: atom_id res chain seq x y z
N MET A 1 50.19 48.50 -39.50
CA MET A 1 50.34 47.02 -39.48
C MET A 1 49.91 46.33 -38.17
N LYS A 2 49.95 46.98 -37.00
CA LYS A 2 49.62 46.33 -35.70
C LYS A 2 48.13 46.01 -35.46
N SER A 3 47.19 46.81 -35.99
CA SER A 3 45.74 46.60 -35.77
C SER A 3 45.17 45.38 -36.53
N ARG A 4 45.65 45.09 -37.74
CA ARG A 4 45.23 43.90 -38.49
C ARG A 4 45.67 42.60 -37.80
N LEU A 5 46.86 42.58 -37.21
CA LEU A 5 47.40 41.39 -36.53
C LEU A 5 46.56 41.02 -35.30
N ILE A 6 46.07 42.01 -34.55
CA ILE A 6 45.23 41.79 -33.36
C ILE A 6 43.86 41.26 -33.75
N ILE A 7 43.26 41.76 -34.83
CA ILE A 7 41.97 41.25 -35.33
C ILE A 7 42.13 39.78 -35.77
N TRP A 8 43.19 39.46 -36.53
CA TRP A 8 43.46 38.08 -36.96
C TRP A 8 43.71 37.13 -35.79
N LEU A 9 44.46 37.56 -34.76
CA LEU A 9 44.69 36.77 -33.55
C LEU A 9 43.41 36.57 -32.73
N SER A 10 42.54 37.59 -32.67
CA SER A 10 41.25 37.49 -31.98
C SER A 10 40.31 36.53 -32.70
N THR A 11 40.21 36.61 -34.03
CA THR A 11 39.42 35.66 -34.83
C THR A 11 39.99 34.25 -34.79
N ALA A 12 41.31 34.08 -34.81
CA ALA A 12 41.94 32.77 -34.68
C ALA A 12 41.71 32.16 -33.30
N ALA A 13 41.77 32.95 -32.23
CA ALA A 13 41.46 32.50 -30.87
C ALA A 13 39.98 32.13 -30.71
N VAL A 14 39.05 32.90 -31.30
CA VAL A 14 37.61 32.57 -31.31
C VAL A 14 37.33 31.32 -32.15
N LEU A 15 38.00 31.13 -33.29
CA LEU A 15 37.87 29.93 -34.12
C LEU A 15 38.49 28.70 -33.44
N LEU A 16 39.61 28.85 -32.73
CA LEU A 16 40.22 27.77 -31.94
C LEU A 16 39.38 27.43 -30.70
N ALA A 17 38.82 28.42 -30.00
CA ALA A 17 37.91 28.19 -28.88
C ALA A 17 36.58 27.56 -29.34
N GLY A 18 36.02 28.02 -30.46
CA GLY A 18 34.84 27.42 -31.09
C GLY A 18 35.10 26.02 -31.62
N GLY A 19 36.26 25.78 -32.25
CA GLY A 19 36.66 24.46 -32.76
C GLY A 19 36.95 23.46 -31.64
N THR A 20 37.57 23.89 -30.54
CA THR A 20 37.80 23.04 -29.37
C THR A 20 36.52 22.74 -28.60
N ALA A 21 35.58 23.68 -28.48
CA ALA A 21 34.24 23.41 -27.93
C ALA A 21 33.44 22.44 -28.83
N ALA A 22 33.46 22.64 -30.15
CA ALA A 22 32.82 21.75 -31.12
C ALA A 22 33.43 20.33 -31.13
N LEU A 23 34.74 20.20 -30.93
CA LEU A 23 35.42 18.90 -30.76
C LEU A 23 35.08 18.25 -29.42
N LYS A 24 34.97 19.02 -28.34
CA LYS A 24 34.64 18.49 -26.99
C LYS A 24 33.20 17.98 -26.89
N GLU A 25 32.29 18.52 -27.69
CA GLU A 25 30.86 18.14 -27.72
C GLU A 25 30.48 17.18 -28.86
N GLY A 26 31.45 16.69 -29.65
CA GLY A 26 31.19 15.71 -30.70
C GLY A 26 30.47 16.25 -31.95
N TRP A 27 30.45 17.57 -32.15
CA TRP A 27 29.73 18.21 -33.26
C TRP A 27 30.23 17.78 -34.65
N LEU A 28 31.54 17.63 -34.83
CA LEU A 28 32.13 17.24 -36.12
C LEU A 28 31.72 15.83 -36.55
N GLN A 29 31.76 14.87 -35.61
CA GLN A 29 31.29 13.50 -35.85
C GLN A 29 29.79 13.45 -36.13
N GLY A 30 29.00 14.30 -35.47
CA GLY A 30 27.56 14.42 -35.75
C GLY A 30 27.26 14.92 -37.16
N TRP A 31 28.01 15.91 -37.66
CA TRP A 31 27.87 16.39 -39.03
C TRP A 31 28.29 15.36 -40.08
N GLU A 32 29.41 14.66 -39.86
CA GLU A 32 29.88 13.61 -40.77
C GLU A 32 28.88 12.45 -40.88
N MET A 33 28.32 11.98 -39.75
CA MET A 33 27.32 10.91 -39.77
C MET A 33 25.99 11.34 -40.39
N ARG A 34 25.54 12.57 -40.12
CA ARG A 34 24.29 13.08 -40.71
C ARG A 34 24.42 13.27 -42.24
N LEU A 35 25.61 13.64 -42.71
CA LEU A 35 25.94 13.67 -44.15
C LEU A 35 26.00 12.25 -44.73
N GLY A 36 26.55 11.27 -44.01
CA GLY A 36 26.54 9.86 -44.39
C GLY A 36 25.13 9.25 -44.48
N GLU A 37 24.24 9.58 -43.54
CA GLU A 37 22.82 9.20 -43.57
C GLU A 37 22.04 9.90 -44.69
N LEU A 38 22.44 11.12 -45.09
CA LEU A 38 21.87 11.83 -46.24
C LEU A 38 22.33 11.27 -47.59
N MET A 39 23.54 10.68 -47.64
CA MET A 39 24.12 10.11 -48.86
C MET A 39 23.85 8.62 -49.06
N THR A 40 23.29 7.93 -48.06
CA THR A 40 22.81 6.55 -48.21
C THR A 40 21.35 6.57 -48.68
N SER A 41 21.03 5.74 -49.70
CA SER A 41 19.72 5.65 -50.38
C SER A 41 18.51 5.55 -49.42
N PRO A 42 17.26 5.86 -49.88
CA PRO A 42 16.07 6.07 -49.04
C PRO A 42 15.47 4.77 -48.46
N GLY A 43 16.30 3.91 -47.86
CA GLY A 43 15.85 2.91 -46.92
C GLY A 43 15.29 3.62 -45.69
N ALA A 44 14.11 3.20 -45.25
CA ALA A 44 13.31 3.84 -44.20
C ALA A 44 14.19 4.41 -43.06
N LYS A 45 14.19 5.74 -42.92
CA LYS A 45 14.88 6.44 -41.83
C LYS A 45 14.53 5.75 -40.51
N TYR A 46 15.54 5.37 -39.74
CA TYR A 46 15.35 4.72 -38.45
C TYR A 46 14.67 5.71 -37.51
N SER A 47 13.37 5.50 -37.27
CA SER A 47 12.50 6.49 -36.61
C SER A 47 12.57 6.37 -35.09
N ALA A 48 12.17 7.43 -34.37
CA ALA A 48 12.04 7.39 -32.91
C ALA A 48 11.09 6.29 -32.43
N ALA A 49 10.01 6.01 -33.18
CA ALA A 49 9.08 4.94 -32.87
C ALA A 49 9.75 3.55 -33.03
N LYS A 50 10.52 3.33 -34.11
CA LYS A 50 11.27 2.08 -34.29
C LYS A 50 12.34 1.91 -33.22
N PHE A 51 13.04 2.98 -32.86
CA PHE A 51 13.99 3.00 -31.76
C PHE A 51 13.34 2.57 -30.43
N ARG A 52 12.19 3.13 -30.07
CA ARG A 52 11.47 2.76 -28.83
C ARG A 52 11.11 1.29 -28.81
N LEU A 53 10.55 0.76 -29.91
CA LEU A 53 10.21 -0.66 -30.03
C LEU A 53 11.44 -1.56 -29.89
N ASP A 54 12.50 -1.27 -30.64
CA ASP A 54 13.71 -2.08 -30.63
C ASP A 54 14.41 -2.06 -29.27
N LEU A 55 14.35 -0.92 -28.56
CA LEU A 55 14.90 -0.80 -27.22
C LEU A 55 14.12 -1.66 -26.22
N VAL A 56 12.78 -1.64 -26.26
CA VAL A 56 11.95 -2.49 -25.40
C VAL A 56 12.21 -3.97 -25.68
N ASP A 57 12.25 -4.35 -26.96
CA ASP A 57 12.53 -5.72 -27.39
C ASP A 57 13.91 -6.17 -26.90
N GLN A 58 14.94 -5.34 -27.07
CA GLN A 58 16.30 -5.63 -26.61
C GLN A 58 16.35 -5.92 -25.10
N PHE A 59 15.69 -5.11 -24.28
CA PHE A 59 15.63 -5.33 -22.83
C PHE A 59 14.86 -6.61 -22.48
N ASN A 60 13.73 -6.85 -23.14
CA ASN A 60 12.91 -8.02 -22.86
C ASN A 60 13.57 -9.32 -23.33
N TYR A 61 14.28 -9.32 -24.46
CA TYR A 61 15.08 -10.46 -24.90
C TYR A 61 16.19 -10.79 -23.91
N SER A 62 16.92 -9.77 -23.42
CA SER A 62 17.94 -9.95 -22.37
C SER A 62 17.35 -10.59 -21.11
N ARG A 63 16.19 -10.10 -20.65
CA ARG A 63 15.54 -10.62 -19.43
C ARG A 63 14.97 -12.02 -19.64
N MET A 64 14.42 -12.32 -20.82
CA MET A 64 13.96 -13.67 -21.16
C MET A 64 15.12 -14.68 -21.16
N ALA A 65 16.28 -14.31 -21.72
CA ALA A 65 17.49 -15.15 -21.67
C ALA A 65 17.95 -15.42 -20.22
N GLU A 66 17.76 -14.44 -19.33
CA GLU A 66 18.07 -14.53 -17.90
C GLU A 66 16.92 -15.08 -17.03
N ASN A 67 15.85 -15.64 -17.63
CA ASN A 67 14.64 -16.13 -16.95
C ASN A 67 14.01 -15.13 -15.97
N THR A 68 14.12 -13.85 -16.29
CA THR A 68 13.61 -12.74 -15.50
C THR A 68 12.33 -12.20 -16.15
N PRO A 69 11.29 -11.80 -15.38
CA PRO A 69 10.05 -11.27 -15.95
C PRO A 69 10.27 -10.06 -16.86
N THR A 70 9.52 -9.98 -17.96
CA THR A 70 9.62 -8.88 -18.93
C THR A 70 9.20 -7.53 -18.33
N LEU A 71 9.82 -6.47 -18.81
CA LEU A 71 9.47 -5.09 -18.50
C LEU A 71 8.27 -4.64 -19.33
N ARG A 72 7.37 -3.91 -18.68
CA ARG A 72 6.24 -3.26 -19.32
C ARG A 72 6.56 -1.80 -19.60
N VAL A 73 6.21 -1.31 -20.78
CA VAL A 73 6.23 0.14 -21.05
C VAL A 73 5.15 0.79 -20.18
N ASP A 74 5.49 1.88 -19.51
CA ASP A 74 4.56 2.65 -18.68
C ASP A 74 4.18 3.98 -19.35
N PRO A 75 2.97 4.08 -19.95
CA PRO A 75 2.53 5.29 -20.64
C PRO A 75 2.42 6.51 -19.71
N GLU A 76 2.14 6.30 -18.41
CA GLU A 76 2.01 7.40 -17.45
C GLU A 76 3.39 8.03 -17.19
N MET A 77 4.41 7.20 -16.99
CA MET A 77 5.80 7.64 -16.86
C MET A 77 6.30 8.29 -18.16
N GLU A 78 6.00 7.73 -19.33
CA GLU A 78 6.38 8.34 -20.61
C GLU A 78 5.74 9.72 -20.80
N ALA A 79 4.45 9.88 -20.47
CA ALA A 79 3.78 11.17 -20.53
C ALA A 79 4.37 12.19 -19.53
N TRP A 80 4.76 11.74 -18.33
CA TRP A 80 5.46 12.58 -17.37
C TRP A 80 6.83 13.01 -17.90
N LEU A 81 7.60 12.07 -18.44
CA LEU A 81 8.92 12.34 -19.02
C LEU A 81 8.84 13.26 -20.24
N ASP A 82 7.85 13.11 -21.13
CA ASP A 82 7.70 13.99 -22.29
C ASP A 82 7.54 15.47 -21.86
N ASN A 83 6.94 15.72 -20.69
CA ASN A 83 6.78 17.06 -20.12
C ASN A 83 8.02 17.56 -19.34
N GLU A 84 8.66 16.69 -18.55
CA GLU A 84 9.74 17.07 -17.64
C GLU A 84 11.14 16.91 -18.23
N PHE A 85 11.36 15.91 -19.09
CA PHE A 85 12.66 15.63 -19.68
C PHE A 85 13.31 16.83 -20.41
N PRO A 86 12.59 17.71 -21.13
CA PRO A 86 13.19 18.91 -21.71
C PRO A 86 13.84 19.85 -20.69
N LYS A 87 13.41 19.82 -19.42
CA LYS A 87 13.88 20.68 -18.33
C LYS A 87 14.94 20.02 -17.46
N ILE A 88 15.05 18.69 -17.53
CA ILE A 88 15.96 17.91 -16.69
C ILE A 88 17.40 18.04 -17.19
N ASP A 89 18.30 18.36 -16.27
CA ASP A 89 19.74 18.25 -16.47
C ASP A 89 20.19 16.80 -16.21
N THR A 90 20.75 16.18 -17.23
CA THR A 90 21.19 14.78 -17.24
C THR A 90 22.64 14.59 -16.80
N THR A 91 23.33 15.66 -16.40
CA THR A 91 24.71 15.59 -15.89
C THR A 91 24.79 14.88 -14.54
N ASP A 92 23.76 15.01 -13.70
CA ASP A 92 23.65 14.32 -12.40
C ASP A 92 22.45 13.35 -12.38
N LEU A 93 22.73 12.08 -12.71
CA LEU A 93 21.70 11.04 -12.75
C LEU A 93 21.10 10.73 -11.37
N ASN A 94 21.77 11.06 -10.26
CA ASN A 94 21.17 10.88 -8.93
C ASN A 94 20.03 11.87 -8.74
N LYS A 95 20.26 13.14 -9.12
CA LYS A 95 19.22 14.17 -9.08
C LYS A 95 18.06 13.85 -10.03
N VAL A 96 18.34 13.28 -11.21
CA VAL A 96 17.28 12.80 -12.10
C VAL A 96 16.47 11.68 -11.45
N THR A 97 17.12 10.75 -10.75
CA THR A 97 16.45 9.66 -10.04
C THR A 97 15.52 10.20 -8.96
N GLU A 98 15.96 11.19 -8.17
CA GLU A 98 15.13 11.87 -7.16
C GLU A 98 13.92 12.56 -7.80
N LEU A 99 14.11 13.31 -8.89
CA LEU A 99 13.01 13.96 -9.61
C LEU A 99 11.98 12.97 -10.16
N VAL A 100 12.44 11.83 -10.69
CA VAL A 100 11.55 10.76 -11.15
C VAL A 100 10.76 10.18 -9.97
N GLN A 101 11.40 9.94 -8.82
CA GLN A 101 10.70 9.40 -7.64
C GLN A 101 9.70 10.40 -7.05
N GLU A 102 10.01 11.70 -7.05
CA GLU A 102 9.10 12.77 -6.61
C GLU A 102 7.91 12.93 -7.56
N GLY A 103 8.18 12.91 -8.87
CA GLY A 103 7.16 13.05 -9.91
C GLY A 103 6.29 11.80 -10.09
N MET A 104 6.84 10.63 -9.79
CA MET A 104 6.18 9.33 -9.93
C MET A 104 6.29 8.52 -8.62
N PRO A 105 5.53 8.90 -7.58
CA PRO A 105 5.66 8.35 -6.23
C PRO A 105 5.41 6.84 -6.11
N ARG A 106 4.83 6.21 -7.13
CA ARG A 106 4.54 4.77 -7.18
C ARG A 106 5.77 3.92 -7.51
N TYR A 107 6.84 4.55 -7.98
CA TYR A 107 8.09 3.88 -8.31
C TYR A 107 8.97 3.74 -7.07
N TYR A 108 8.99 2.54 -6.49
CA TYR A 108 9.71 2.25 -5.25
C TYR A 108 11.23 2.19 -5.46
N ARG A 109 11.65 1.53 -6.54
CA ARG A 109 13.03 1.53 -7.01
C ARG A 109 13.08 2.15 -8.39
N VAL A 110 14.05 3.03 -8.62
CA VAL A 110 14.25 3.71 -9.90
C VAL A 110 15.72 3.57 -10.28
N SER A 111 15.95 3.29 -11.56
CA SER A 111 17.26 3.23 -12.18
C SER A 111 17.20 4.00 -13.48
N VAL A 112 18.05 5.02 -13.59
CA VAL A 112 18.04 5.94 -14.73
C VAL A 112 19.32 5.79 -15.53
N CYS A 113 19.21 5.84 -16.85
CA CYS A 113 20.34 5.90 -17.77
C CYS A 113 20.09 6.98 -18.83
N SER A 114 21.09 7.83 -19.08
CA SER A 114 21.06 8.79 -20.18
C SER A 114 22.19 8.50 -21.16
N ALA A 115 21.89 8.63 -22.45
CA ALA A 115 22.88 8.55 -23.51
C ALA A 115 22.58 9.59 -24.60
N SER A 116 23.64 10.13 -25.21
CA SER A 116 23.55 11.06 -26.34
C SER A 116 24.38 10.56 -27.52
N SER A 117 23.81 10.56 -28.73
CA SER A 117 24.54 10.24 -29.98
C SER A 117 23.88 10.90 -31.19
N PRO A 118 24.62 11.15 -32.29
CA PRO A 118 24.05 11.62 -33.54
C PRO A 118 23.09 10.64 -34.21
N SER A 119 23.17 9.34 -33.90
CA SER A 119 22.34 8.30 -34.52
C SER A 119 21.52 7.54 -33.48
N LEU A 120 20.22 7.38 -33.76
CA LEU A 120 19.33 6.56 -32.94
C LEU A 120 19.77 5.07 -32.89
N ARG A 121 20.46 4.56 -33.92
CA ARG A 121 21.02 3.19 -33.89
C ARG A 121 22.18 3.04 -32.92
N GLU A 122 23.07 4.02 -32.91
CA GLU A 122 24.19 4.03 -31.95
C GLU A 122 23.68 4.21 -30.51
N LEU A 123 22.63 5.03 -30.31
CA LEU A 123 21.94 5.09 -29.01
C LEU A 123 21.42 3.72 -28.56
N LEU A 124 20.78 2.96 -29.47
CA LEU A 124 20.25 1.64 -29.14
C LEU A 124 21.37 0.70 -28.66
N GLN A 125 22.50 0.70 -29.38
CA GLN A 125 23.67 -0.10 -29.01
C GLN A 125 24.23 0.30 -27.64
N ARG A 126 24.28 1.60 -27.32
CA ARG A 126 24.74 2.05 -25.99
C ARG A 126 23.83 1.57 -24.85
N PHE A 127 22.52 1.49 -25.08
CA PHE A 127 21.60 0.93 -24.07
C PHE A 127 21.67 -0.59 -23.97
N HIS A 128 22.26 -1.30 -24.94
CA HIS A 128 22.44 -2.75 -24.87
C HIS A 128 23.33 -3.16 -23.70
N GLU A 129 24.39 -2.39 -23.45
CA GLU A 129 25.26 -2.59 -22.28
C GLU A 129 24.51 -2.43 -20.95
N TYR A 130 23.39 -1.71 -20.96
CA TYR A 130 22.56 -1.47 -19.78
C TYR A 130 21.50 -2.56 -19.55
N SER A 131 21.11 -3.33 -20.57
CA SER A 131 20.04 -4.32 -20.43
C SER A 131 20.35 -5.41 -19.40
N HIS A 132 21.61 -5.82 -19.33
CA HIS A 132 22.12 -6.81 -18.36
C HIS A 132 22.22 -6.29 -16.92
N ARG A 133 22.02 -4.99 -16.69
CA ARG A 133 22.12 -4.37 -15.36
C ARG A 133 20.76 -4.09 -14.73
N ALA A 134 19.68 -4.36 -15.46
CA ALA A 134 18.33 -4.20 -14.96
C ALA A 134 18.05 -5.23 -13.86
N GLN A 135 17.83 -4.76 -12.63
CA GLN A 135 17.52 -5.66 -11.51
C GLN A 135 16.28 -6.53 -11.80
N PRO A 136 16.23 -7.78 -11.31
CA PRO A 136 15.09 -8.66 -11.52
C PRO A 136 13.75 -8.07 -11.05
N GLU A 137 13.78 -7.25 -10.00
CA GLU A 137 12.60 -6.64 -9.39
C GLU A 137 12.03 -5.46 -10.18
N MET A 138 12.73 -4.95 -11.20
CA MET A 138 12.20 -3.91 -12.07
C MET A 138 11.04 -4.47 -12.89
N THR A 139 9.91 -3.76 -12.89
CA THR A 139 8.67 -4.21 -13.54
C THR A 139 8.30 -3.37 -14.76
N HIS A 140 8.75 -2.12 -14.80
CA HIS A 140 8.38 -1.16 -15.82
C HIS A 140 9.59 -0.41 -16.39
N MET A 141 9.40 0.11 -17.60
CA MET A 141 10.35 0.99 -18.27
C MET A 141 9.63 2.14 -18.98
N ALA A 142 10.34 3.25 -19.18
CA ALA A 142 9.88 4.38 -19.96
C ALA A 142 11.05 5.04 -20.69
N ILE A 143 10.79 5.55 -21.90
CA ILE A 143 11.83 6.07 -22.79
C ILE A 143 11.45 7.47 -23.30
N ALA A 144 12.28 8.45 -22.94
CA ALA A 144 12.15 9.81 -23.43
C ALA A 144 13.26 10.15 -24.42
N LEU A 145 12.93 10.91 -25.46
CA LEU A 145 13.87 11.35 -26.48
C LEU A 145 13.77 12.86 -26.65
N ARG A 146 14.90 13.55 -26.71
CA ARG A 146 14.95 14.96 -27.06
C ARG A 146 16.07 15.25 -28.08
N PRO A 147 15.83 16.12 -29.06
CA PRO A 147 16.90 16.60 -29.94
C PRO A 147 17.83 17.56 -29.17
N ARG A 148 19.13 17.48 -29.44
CA ARG A 148 20.16 18.40 -28.96
C ARG A 148 20.96 18.99 -30.12
N ALA A 149 21.69 20.07 -29.85
CA ALA A 149 22.53 20.76 -30.84
C ALA A 149 21.78 21.03 -32.15
N SER A 150 20.61 21.68 -32.07
CA SER A 150 19.75 21.99 -33.22
C SER A 150 19.33 20.77 -34.06
N GLY A 151 19.20 19.61 -33.41
CA GLY A 151 18.79 18.35 -34.04
C GLY A 151 19.92 17.56 -34.70
N LEU A 152 21.18 17.92 -34.42
CA LEU A 152 22.36 17.16 -34.84
C LEU A 152 22.64 15.95 -33.94
N MET A 153 22.08 15.97 -32.72
CA MET A 153 22.25 14.93 -31.72
C MET A 153 20.88 14.51 -31.19
N HIS A 154 20.77 13.25 -30.82
CA HIS A 154 19.68 12.72 -30.02
C HIS A 154 20.19 12.46 -28.61
N GLU A 155 19.41 12.87 -27.61
CA GLU A 155 19.60 12.42 -26.24
C GLU A 155 18.38 11.60 -25.82
N ALA A 156 18.65 10.47 -25.20
CA ALA A 156 17.65 9.54 -24.69
C ALA A 156 17.80 9.38 -23.19
N LEU A 157 16.68 9.38 -22.48
CA LEU A 157 16.59 9.03 -21.08
C LEU A 157 15.76 7.76 -20.95
N LEU A 158 16.40 6.72 -20.42
CA LEU A 158 15.76 5.46 -20.06
C LEU A 158 15.54 5.45 -18.56
N VAL A 159 14.30 5.24 -18.16
CA VAL A 159 13.91 5.01 -16.77
C VAL A 159 13.45 3.57 -16.64
N LEU A 160 14.09 2.82 -15.76
CA LEU A 160 13.65 1.51 -15.31
C LEU A 160 13.16 1.62 -13.88
N GLY A 161 12.12 0.89 -13.52
CA GLY A 161 11.71 0.90 -12.13
C GLY A 161 10.79 -0.21 -11.69
N GLN A 162 10.76 -0.40 -10.38
CA GLN A 162 9.79 -1.24 -9.69
C GLN A 162 8.57 -0.39 -9.37
N ARG A 163 7.62 -0.35 -10.30
CA ARG A 163 6.31 0.26 -10.06
C ARG A 163 5.50 -0.67 -9.16
N LEU A 164 5.09 -0.17 -8.00
CA LEU A 164 4.27 -0.94 -7.08
C LEU A 164 2.80 -0.93 -7.50
N ARG A 165 2.11 -2.04 -7.22
CA ARG A 165 0.65 -2.11 -7.34
C ARG A 165 0.00 -1.38 -6.17
N ASP A 166 -1.24 -0.91 -6.38
CA ASP A 166 -2.06 -0.39 -5.29
C ASP A 166 -2.31 -1.48 -4.26
N PHE A 167 -2.29 -1.09 -2.99
CA PHE A 167 -2.68 -1.95 -1.90
C PHE A 167 -4.18 -2.26 -1.97
N THR A 168 -4.51 -3.55 -1.94
CA THR A 168 -5.85 -4.06 -1.63
C THR A 168 -5.71 -5.32 -0.78
N PRO A 169 -6.68 -5.64 0.10
CA PRO A 169 -6.68 -6.89 0.85
C PRO A 169 -6.60 -8.13 -0.05
N GLU A 170 -7.25 -8.09 -1.22
CA GLU A 170 -7.23 -9.17 -2.21
C GLU A 170 -5.83 -9.35 -2.82
N ALA A 171 -5.14 -8.25 -3.14
CA ALA A 171 -3.78 -8.33 -3.66
C ALA A 171 -2.82 -8.90 -2.59
N LEU A 172 -2.96 -8.53 -1.31
CA LEU A 172 -2.20 -9.14 -0.21
C LEU A 172 -2.49 -10.63 -0.05
N SER A 173 -3.74 -11.05 -0.25
CA SER A 173 -4.13 -12.46 -0.20
C SER A 173 -3.47 -13.31 -1.28
N GLN A 174 -3.27 -12.72 -2.46
CA GLN A 174 -2.71 -13.39 -3.64
C GLN A 174 -1.19 -13.34 -3.71
N SER A 175 -0.56 -12.33 -3.12
CA SER A 175 0.87 -12.12 -3.19
C SER A 175 1.64 -12.70 -2.00
N GLY A 176 2.98 -12.69 -2.10
CA GLY A 176 3.85 -12.81 -0.94
C GLY A 176 4.00 -11.47 -0.20
N ASP A 177 5.01 -11.38 0.66
CA ASP A 177 5.39 -10.19 1.46
C ASP A 177 6.06 -9.09 0.60
N GLU A 178 5.39 -8.74 -0.49
CA GLU A 178 5.80 -7.72 -1.46
C GLU A 178 5.37 -6.31 -0.99
N PRO A 179 6.11 -5.26 -1.37
CA PRO A 179 5.71 -3.89 -1.09
C PRO A 179 4.52 -3.46 -1.96
N PHE A 180 3.65 -2.62 -1.40
CA PHE A 180 2.49 -2.02 -2.04
C PHE A 180 2.55 -0.50 -2.00
N PHE A 181 1.88 0.14 -2.95
CA PHE A 181 1.64 1.58 -2.95
C PHE A 181 0.27 1.88 -2.32
N SER A 182 0.19 2.98 -1.57
CA SER A 182 -1.05 3.50 -1.04
C SER A 182 -1.00 5.01 -0.93
N THR A 183 -2.17 5.63 -0.94
CA THR A 183 -2.33 7.06 -0.67
C THR A 183 -3.15 7.23 0.60
N CYS A 184 -2.61 7.98 1.57
CA CYS A 184 -3.31 8.21 2.82
C CYS A 184 -4.62 8.96 2.58
N VAL A 185 -5.75 8.42 3.05
CA VAL A 185 -7.05 9.07 2.90
C VAL A 185 -7.13 10.42 3.63
N HIS A 186 -6.34 10.60 4.70
CA HIS A 186 -6.35 11.80 5.54
C HIS A 186 -5.54 12.95 4.95
N CYS A 187 -4.25 12.73 4.67
CA CYS A 187 -3.33 13.78 4.22
C CYS A 187 -3.04 13.74 2.71
N LYS A 188 -3.61 12.76 1.99
CA LYS A 188 -3.41 12.52 0.55
C LYS A 188 -1.95 12.28 0.14
N GLN A 189 -1.11 11.91 1.10
CA GLN A 189 0.30 11.66 0.85
C GLN A 189 0.50 10.22 0.37
N PRO A 190 1.18 10.03 -0.77
CA PRO A 190 1.56 8.71 -1.25
C PRO A 190 2.62 8.11 -0.32
N HIS A 191 2.55 6.80 -0.13
CA HIS A 191 3.54 6.05 0.65
C HIS A 191 3.55 4.58 0.22
N PHE A 192 4.61 3.90 0.62
CA PHE A 192 4.76 2.47 0.43
C PHE A 192 4.47 1.75 1.74
N MET A 193 3.98 0.52 1.64
CA MET A 193 3.83 -0.37 2.79
C MET A 193 4.37 -1.74 2.44
N LYS A 194 5.02 -2.37 3.42
CA LYS A 194 5.39 -3.77 3.35
C LYS A 194 4.60 -4.49 4.43
N LEU A 195 3.68 -5.34 4.01
CA LEU A 195 2.82 -6.11 4.90
C LEU A 195 3.25 -7.57 4.85
N SER A 196 3.24 -8.24 5.99
CA SER A 196 3.52 -9.67 6.06
C SER A 196 2.24 -10.45 6.25
N ARG A 197 2.05 -11.51 5.47
CA ARG A 197 0.91 -12.41 5.64
C ARG A 197 0.96 -13.24 6.92
N ALA A 198 2.14 -13.32 7.55
CA ALA A 198 2.29 -13.94 8.86
C ALA A 198 1.50 -13.16 9.92
N GLN A 199 1.34 -11.85 9.74
CA GLN A 199 0.48 -11.02 10.58
C GLN A 199 -0.95 -11.08 10.04
N ARG A 200 -1.81 -11.82 10.73
CA ARG A 200 -3.19 -12.10 10.28
C ARG A 200 -4.15 -10.92 10.50
N SER A 201 -3.85 -10.00 11.41
CA SER A 201 -4.62 -8.77 11.64
C SER A 201 -3.71 -7.55 11.79
N MET A 202 -4.06 -6.43 11.15
CA MET A 202 -3.24 -5.21 11.18
C MET A 202 -4.04 -3.92 10.95
N ALA A 203 -3.68 -2.89 11.71
CA ALA A 203 -4.11 -1.52 11.45
C ALA A 203 -3.12 -0.84 10.49
N LEU A 204 -3.64 -0.23 9.42
CA LEU A 204 -2.83 0.51 8.45
C LEU A 204 -2.74 1.97 8.89
N GLU A 205 -1.51 2.44 9.11
CA GLU A 205 -1.19 3.79 9.56
C GLU A 205 -0.38 4.53 8.50
N CYS A 206 -0.70 5.81 8.29
CA CYS A 206 0.10 6.64 7.40
C CYS A 206 1.41 7.07 8.07
N PRO A 207 2.58 6.84 7.46
CA PRO A 207 3.87 7.19 8.06
C PRO A 207 4.10 8.70 8.19
N LYS A 208 3.31 9.53 7.50
CA LYS A 208 3.45 10.99 7.50
C LYS A 208 2.56 11.69 8.51
N CYS A 209 1.30 11.25 8.67
CA CYS A 209 0.38 11.87 9.62
C CYS A 209 0.07 11.00 10.84
N HIS A 210 0.60 9.78 10.90
CA HIS A 210 0.41 8.82 12.00
C HIS A 210 -1.06 8.51 12.32
N ARG A 211 -1.93 8.65 11.32
CA ARG A 211 -3.36 8.35 11.45
C ARG A 211 -3.63 7.00 10.81
N LYS A 212 -4.35 6.14 11.56
CA LYS A 212 -4.93 4.90 11.03
C LYS A 212 -5.92 5.26 9.93
N TYR A 213 -5.91 4.50 8.84
CA TYR A 213 -6.84 4.72 7.72
C TYR A 213 -7.51 3.44 7.21
N ALA A 214 -7.10 2.28 7.71
CA ALA A 214 -7.75 1.00 7.47
C ALA A 214 -7.40 0.03 8.61
N VAL A 215 -8.20 -1.00 8.77
CA VAL A 215 -7.84 -2.21 9.51
C VAL A 215 -8.20 -3.38 8.61
N ILE A 216 -7.29 -4.35 8.50
CA ILE A 216 -7.49 -5.56 7.70
C ILE A 216 -7.24 -6.78 8.58
N ALA A 217 -7.97 -7.85 8.29
CA ALA A 217 -7.80 -9.13 8.95
C ALA A 217 -7.99 -10.28 7.96
N ALA A 218 -7.28 -11.39 8.20
CA ALA A 218 -7.40 -12.61 7.42
C ALA A 218 -8.58 -13.44 7.94
N ASP A 219 -9.39 -13.97 7.02
CA ASP A 219 -10.40 -14.97 7.33
C ASP A 219 -9.78 -16.34 7.64
N THR A 220 -10.62 -17.30 8.02
CA THR A 220 -10.22 -18.70 8.28
C THR A 220 -9.59 -19.41 7.06
N ALA A 221 -9.80 -18.91 5.85
CA ALA A 221 -9.14 -19.36 4.61
C ALA A 221 -7.81 -18.63 4.32
N GLY A 222 -7.43 -17.67 5.16
CA GLY A 222 -6.23 -16.86 5.02
C GLY A 222 -6.34 -15.74 3.99
N ARG A 223 -7.55 -15.36 3.59
CA ARG A 223 -7.81 -14.21 2.71
C ARG A 223 -8.05 -12.96 3.54
N PHE A 224 -7.37 -11.88 3.22
CA PHE A 224 -7.50 -10.60 3.90
C PHE A 224 -8.72 -9.84 3.40
N HIS A 225 -9.40 -9.20 4.34
CA HIS A 225 -10.55 -8.32 4.13
C HIS A 225 -10.37 -7.03 4.94
N TYR A 226 -11.05 -5.95 4.55
CA TYR A 226 -11.24 -4.86 5.50
C TYR A 226 -12.16 -5.33 6.63
N VAL A 227 -11.91 -4.90 7.87
CA VAL A 227 -12.66 -5.42 9.05
C VAL A 227 -14.17 -5.24 8.96
N ASN A 228 -14.65 -4.17 8.29
CA ASN A 228 -16.08 -3.93 8.08
C ASN A 228 -16.75 -4.96 7.16
N GLU A 229 -15.97 -5.71 6.38
CA GLU A 229 -16.47 -6.68 5.40
C GLU A 229 -16.83 -8.03 6.03
N PHE A 230 -16.43 -8.26 7.27
CA PHE A 230 -16.90 -9.39 8.08
C PHE A 230 -18.38 -9.25 8.49
N LEU A 231 -18.95 -8.04 8.41
CA LEU A 231 -20.36 -7.75 8.69
C LEU A 231 -21.22 -7.93 7.42
N THR A 232 -21.50 -9.18 7.07
CA THR A 232 -22.05 -9.56 5.75
C THR A 232 -23.56 -9.41 5.60
N GLY A 233 -24.31 -9.10 6.67
CA GLY A 233 -25.77 -9.15 6.61
C GLY A 233 -26.39 -10.33 7.34
N TYR A 234 -25.65 -11.01 8.21
CA TYR A 234 -26.15 -12.17 8.92
C TYR A 234 -27.40 -11.81 9.75
N ALA A 235 -28.46 -12.59 9.55
CA ALA A 235 -29.79 -12.32 10.09
C ALA A 235 -30.54 -13.65 10.34
N PRO A 236 -30.16 -14.43 11.36
CA PRO A 236 -30.85 -15.67 11.65
C PRO A 236 -32.29 -15.40 12.06
N SER A 237 -33.15 -16.39 11.81
CA SER A 237 -34.54 -16.33 12.23
C SER A 237 -34.62 -16.25 13.76
N ALA A 238 -35.25 -15.19 14.27
CA ALA A 238 -35.56 -15.06 15.69
C ALA A 238 -37.04 -14.79 15.90
N VAL A 239 -37.59 -15.47 16.90
CA VAL A 239 -38.95 -15.24 17.39
C VAL A 239 -38.86 -14.32 18.59
N PHE A 240 -39.40 -13.10 18.44
CA PHE A 240 -39.49 -12.12 19.52
C PHE A 240 -40.91 -12.13 20.07
N ALA A 241 -41.05 -11.88 21.37
CA ALA A 241 -42.37 -11.74 21.97
C ALA A 241 -43.11 -10.53 21.35
N LYS A 242 -44.44 -10.66 21.18
CA LYS A 242 -45.26 -9.52 20.74
C LYS A 242 -45.12 -8.39 21.77
N ASN A 243 -44.87 -7.17 21.30
CA ASN A 243 -44.67 -5.95 22.11
C ASN A 243 -43.34 -5.86 22.89
N GLN A 244 -42.34 -6.64 22.52
CA GLN A 244 -41.01 -6.54 23.13
C GLN A 244 -40.35 -5.19 22.81
N SER A 245 -39.88 -4.47 23.84
CA SER A 245 -39.18 -3.19 23.67
C SER A 245 -37.85 -3.36 22.92
N ARG A 246 -37.31 -2.26 22.37
CA ARG A 246 -36.06 -2.32 21.61
C ARG A 246 -34.87 -2.79 22.43
N VAL A 247 -34.82 -2.37 23.70
CA VAL A 247 -33.83 -2.85 24.68
C VAL A 247 -34.04 -4.33 24.96
N GLN A 248 -35.26 -4.79 25.18
CA GLN A 248 -35.50 -6.23 25.39
C GLN A 248 -35.08 -7.07 24.17
N GLN A 249 -35.32 -6.59 22.94
CA GLN A 249 -34.85 -7.26 21.72
C GLN A 249 -33.31 -7.31 21.65
N LEU A 250 -32.62 -6.22 22.04
CA LEU A 250 -31.17 -6.16 22.16
C LEU A 250 -30.64 -7.28 23.06
N PHE A 251 -31.21 -7.39 24.27
CA PHE A 251 -30.82 -8.43 25.24
C PHE A 251 -31.14 -9.83 24.74
N THR A 252 -32.26 -10.06 24.06
CA THR A 252 -32.56 -11.38 23.46
C THR A 252 -31.49 -11.79 22.45
N ILE A 253 -31.06 -10.87 21.58
CA ILE A 253 -30.01 -11.14 20.59
C ILE A 253 -28.67 -11.37 21.30
N TRP A 254 -28.30 -10.49 22.24
CA TRP A 254 -27.05 -10.63 22.99
C TRP A 254 -26.99 -11.94 23.79
N SER A 255 -28.06 -12.33 24.48
CA SER A 255 -28.15 -13.61 25.19
C SER A 255 -28.07 -14.80 24.25
N ALA A 256 -28.65 -14.70 23.05
CA ALA A 256 -28.55 -15.74 22.04
C ALA A 256 -27.09 -15.91 21.57
N VAL A 257 -26.40 -14.81 21.26
CA VAL A 257 -24.98 -14.86 20.87
C VAL A 257 -24.12 -15.44 21.99
N HIS A 258 -24.24 -14.91 23.22
CA HIS A 258 -23.49 -15.41 24.38
C HIS A 258 -23.75 -16.90 24.65
N SER A 259 -24.98 -17.39 24.43
CA SER A 259 -25.32 -18.81 24.66
C SER A 259 -24.85 -19.74 23.54
N ASN A 260 -24.71 -19.22 22.32
CA ASN A 260 -24.36 -20.01 21.13
C ASN A 260 -22.90 -19.83 20.68
N CYS A 261 -22.13 -18.93 21.28
CA CYS A 261 -20.72 -18.73 21.01
C CYS A 261 -19.91 -19.00 22.28
N ARG A 262 -19.19 -20.11 22.33
CA ARG A 262 -18.26 -20.40 23.43
C ARG A 262 -16.96 -19.63 23.19
N TYR A 263 -16.53 -18.86 24.19
CA TYR A 263 -15.26 -18.18 24.11
C TYR A 263 -14.12 -19.20 23.98
N THR A 264 -13.38 -19.13 22.89
CA THR A 264 -12.18 -19.92 22.66
C THR A 264 -11.15 -19.04 22.01
N ASN A 265 -9.94 -18.98 22.56
CA ASN A 265 -8.83 -18.44 21.81
C ASN A 265 -8.67 -19.23 20.51
N ASP A 266 -8.18 -18.55 19.48
CA ASP A 266 -7.97 -19.12 18.17
C ASP A 266 -7.30 -20.51 18.19
N PRO A 267 -7.67 -21.45 17.29
CA PRO A 267 -7.13 -22.81 17.25
C PRO A 267 -5.60 -22.84 17.10
N GLY A 268 -4.89 -22.90 18.24
CA GLY A 268 -3.43 -22.84 18.30
C GLY A 268 -2.90 -22.05 19.50
N ALA A 269 -3.70 -21.15 20.06
CA ALA A 269 -3.38 -20.37 21.26
C ALA A 269 -3.63 -21.19 22.54
N LYS A 270 -2.78 -22.19 22.82
CA LYS A 270 -2.73 -22.74 24.18
C LYS A 270 -2.12 -21.71 25.12
N ALA A 271 -2.90 -21.26 26.10
CA ALA A 271 -2.42 -20.43 27.19
C ALA A 271 -1.24 -21.13 27.89
N GLY A 272 -0.06 -20.51 27.84
CA GLY A 272 1.12 -20.96 28.58
C GLY A 272 2.10 -21.89 27.84
N SER A 273 1.89 -22.23 26.56
CA SER A 273 2.94 -22.90 25.79
C SER A 273 3.66 -21.93 24.87
N SER A 274 4.96 -21.74 25.08
CA SER A 274 5.93 -21.13 24.17
C SER A 274 6.08 -21.84 22.81
N PHE A 275 5.08 -22.65 22.44
CA PHE A 275 5.02 -23.54 21.28
C PHE A 275 3.74 -23.37 20.45
N ALA A 276 2.88 -22.38 20.75
CA ALA A 276 1.88 -21.95 19.78
C ALA A 276 2.64 -21.52 18.53
N LYS A 277 2.41 -22.19 17.39
CA LYS A 277 3.03 -21.76 16.14
C LYS A 277 2.53 -20.34 15.85
N PRO A 278 3.40 -19.35 15.61
CA PRO A 278 3.02 -17.96 15.31
C PRO A 278 2.05 -17.81 14.12
N GLU A 279 1.89 -18.87 13.33
CA GLU A 279 1.15 -18.94 12.08
C GLU A 279 -0.38 -19.12 12.25
N GLN A 280 -0.89 -19.28 13.48
CA GLN A 280 -2.24 -19.79 13.79
C GLN A 280 -3.13 -18.94 14.72
N THR A 281 -2.78 -17.69 15.05
CA THR A 281 -3.33 -17.04 16.27
C THR A 281 -4.14 -15.73 16.11
N ASP A 282 -4.72 -15.39 14.94
CA ASP A 282 -5.63 -14.22 14.83
C ASP A 282 -6.43 -14.23 13.49
N CYS A 283 -7.13 -15.32 13.18
CA CYS A 283 -7.96 -15.46 11.99
C CYS A 283 -9.42 -15.15 12.30
N TRP A 284 -9.95 -14.10 11.71
CA TRP A 284 -11.29 -13.63 11.98
C TRP A 284 -12.36 -14.50 11.31
N GLN A 285 -13.47 -14.69 11.99
CA GLN A 285 -14.61 -15.45 11.50
C GLN A 285 -15.73 -14.51 11.01
N PHE A 286 -16.45 -14.96 9.98
CA PHE A 286 -17.72 -14.36 9.61
C PHE A 286 -18.83 -14.78 10.60
N ALA A 287 -19.88 -13.97 10.73
CA ALA A 287 -20.96 -14.24 11.68
C ALA A 287 -21.67 -15.61 11.48
N ASP A 288 -21.85 -16.05 10.24
CA ASP A 288 -22.42 -17.36 9.91
C ASP A 288 -21.48 -18.50 10.29
N GLU A 289 -20.16 -18.29 10.14
CA GLU A 289 -19.12 -19.21 10.59
C GLU A 289 -19.09 -19.32 12.11
N THR A 290 -19.07 -18.21 12.85
CA THR A 290 -19.11 -18.21 14.32
C THR A 290 -20.35 -18.93 14.85
N GLN A 291 -21.52 -18.70 14.25
CA GLN A 291 -22.74 -19.44 14.60
C GLN A 291 -22.58 -20.96 14.33
N ARG A 292 -22.08 -21.34 13.16
CA ARG A 292 -21.93 -22.74 12.75
C ARG A 292 -20.93 -23.49 13.64
N LEU A 293 -19.83 -22.84 13.98
CA LEU A 293 -18.77 -23.40 14.83
C LEU A 293 -19.11 -23.34 16.33
N GLN A 294 -20.04 -22.46 16.70
CA GLN A 294 -20.45 -22.19 18.09
C GLN A 294 -19.28 -21.80 19.01
N ARG A 295 -18.25 -21.17 18.44
CA ARG A 295 -17.04 -20.76 19.13
C ARG A 295 -16.36 -19.61 18.38
N GLY A 296 -15.60 -18.82 19.13
CA GLY A 296 -14.83 -17.67 18.65
C GLY A 296 -14.30 -16.92 19.85
N ASP A 297 -13.43 -15.95 19.64
CA ASP A 297 -12.91 -15.05 20.65
C ASP A 297 -13.61 -13.67 20.59
N CYS A 298 -12.92 -12.60 20.97
CA CYS A 298 -13.55 -11.31 21.25
C CYS A 298 -14.08 -10.64 19.99
N GLU A 299 -13.33 -10.67 18.90
CA GLU A 299 -13.70 -10.11 17.61
C GLU A 299 -14.77 -10.94 16.92
N ASP A 300 -14.65 -12.27 16.93
CA ASP A 300 -15.60 -13.17 16.27
C ASP A 300 -16.99 -13.01 16.86
N SER A 301 -17.07 -13.05 18.19
CA SER A 301 -18.33 -12.91 18.92
C SER A 301 -18.92 -11.50 18.78
N SER A 302 -18.07 -10.47 18.70
CA SER A 302 -18.49 -9.09 18.44
C SER A 302 -19.01 -8.91 17.02
N ILE A 303 -18.36 -9.49 16.01
CA ILE A 303 -18.81 -9.49 14.61
C ILE A 303 -20.16 -10.17 14.51
N PHE A 304 -20.31 -11.37 15.10
CA PHE A 304 -21.58 -12.09 15.11
C PHE A 304 -22.70 -11.26 15.77
N LEU A 305 -22.43 -10.66 16.94
CA LEU A 305 -23.40 -9.82 17.64
C LEU A 305 -23.78 -8.57 16.82
N ALA A 306 -22.79 -7.82 16.33
CA ALA A 306 -23.02 -6.61 15.58
C ALA A 306 -23.76 -6.89 14.27
N ASP A 307 -23.37 -7.91 13.51
CA ASP A 307 -23.98 -8.18 12.20
C ASP A 307 -25.47 -8.51 12.32
N TRP A 308 -25.83 -9.32 13.33
CA TRP A 308 -27.23 -9.62 13.63
C TRP A 308 -28.01 -8.38 14.09
N LEU A 309 -27.44 -7.60 15.01
CA LEU A 309 -28.07 -6.35 15.47
C LEU A 309 -28.27 -5.36 14.32
N MET A 310 -27.27 -5.14 13.46
CA MET A 310 -27.38 -4.29 12.28
C MET A 310 -28.49 -4.75 11.34
N SER A 311 -28.55 -6.05 11.05
CA SER A 311 -29.58 -6.63 10.18
C SER A 311 -31.00 -6.51 10.76
N ARG A 312 -31.12 -6.31 12.08
CA ARG A 312 -32.39 -6.00 12.75
C ARG A 312 -32.66 -4.50 12.87
N GLY A 313 -31.81 -3.64 12.32
CA GLY A 313 -31.95 -2.18 12.30
C GLY A 313 -31.44 -1.47 13.56
N PHE A 314 -30.55 -2.09 14.33
CA PHE A 314 -29.89 -1.38 15.44
C PHE A 314 -28.72 -0.54 14.91
N GLN A 315 -28.51 0.63 15.52
CA GLN A 315 -27.28 1.39 15.32
C GLN A 315 -26.21 0.78 16.22
N VAL A 316 -25.30 0.02 15.64
CA VAL A 316 -24.21 -0.66 16.36
C VAL A 316 -22.88 -0.41 15.65
N ARG A 317 -21.83 -0.31 16.44
CA ARG A 317 -20.43 -0.35 16.00
C ARG A 317 -19.70 -1.43 16.78
N VAL A 318 -18.82 -2.16 16.11
CA VAL A 318 -17.79 -2.96 16.78
C VAL A 318 -16.64 -2.03 17.12
N ALA A 319 -16.12 -2.13 18.33
CA ALA A 319 -14.96 -1.40 18.79
C ALA A 319 -13.78 -2.36 18.91
N LEU A 320 -12.62 -1.94 18.41
CA LEU A 320 -11.32 -2.55 18.66
C LEU A 320 -10.53 -1.58 19.52
N GLY A 321 -10.00 -2.04 20.64
CA GLY A 321 -9.26 -1.16 21.53
C GLY A 321 -8.71 -1.88 22.74
N ARG A 322 -8.60 -1.16 23.86
CA ARG A 322 -8.03 -1.68 25.09
C ARG A 322 -9.10 -1.88 26.14
N TYR A 323 -9.00 -3.00 26.86
CA TYR A 323 -9.84 -3.29 28.01
C TYR A 323 -9.00 -3.38 29.28
N GLY A 324 -9.07 -2.33 30.12
CA GLY A 324 -8.29 -2.22 31.35
C GLY A 324 -6.80 -2.54 31.13
N ASP A 325 -6.26 -3.42 31.97
CA ASP A 325 -4.88 -3.91 31.89
C ASP A 325 -4.76 -5.24 31.12
N LEU A 326 -5.86 -5.77 30.58
CA LEU A 326 -5.92 -7.10 29.94
C LEU A 326 -5.41 -7.11 28.49
N GLY A 327 -5.23 -5.93 27.89
CA GLY A 327 -4.66 -5.78 26.54
C GLY A 327 -5.70 -5.43 25.48
N GLY A 328 -5.43 -5.85 24.25
CA GLY A 328 -6.32 -5.68 23.10
C GLY A 328 -7.63 -6.46 23.29
N HIS A 329 -8.75 -5.85 22.91
CA HIS A 329 -10.08 -6.42 23.07
C HIS A 329 -11.06 -5.88 22.02
N ALA A 330 -12.12 -6.63 21.78
CA ALA A 330 -13.22 -6.24 20.89
C ALA A 330 -14.58 -6.35 21.58
N TRP A 331 -15.45 -5.35 21.37
CA TRP A 331 -16.78 -5.29 21.96
C TRP A 331 -17.76 -4.55 21.04
N CYS A 332 -19.07 -4.63 21.33
CA CYS A 332 -20.09 -3.89 20.59
C CYS A 332 -20.56 -2.66 21.38
N VAL A 333 -20.83 -1.56 20.68
CA VAL A 333 -21.53 -0.40 21.26
C VAL A 333 -22.79 -0.13 20.45
N VAL A 334 -23.93 -0.08 21.14
CA VAL A 334 -25.25 0.09 20.53
C VAL A 334 -25.89 1.37 21.02
N LYS A 335 -26.43 2.15 20.08
CA LYS A 335 -27.22 3.34 20.39
C LYS A 335 -28.70 3.05 20.18
N ILE A 336 -29.48 3.25 21.24
CA ILE A 336 -30.94 3.20 21.22
C ILE A 336 -31.43 4.51 21.83
N ASP A 337 -32.10 5.32 21.03
CA ASP A 337 -32.48 6.69 21.39
C ASP A 337 -31.23 7.50 21.84
N ASP A 338 -31.27 8.12 23.01
CA ASP A 338 -30.17 8.89 23.60
C ASP A 338 -29.28 8.07 24.55
N LYS A 339 -29.41 6.73 24.54
CA LYS A 339 -28.64 5.84 25.40
C LYS A 339 -27.69 4.96 24.60
N GLU A 340 -26.50 4.82 25.15
CA GLU A 340 -25.43 3.98 24.61
C GLU A 340 -25.21 2.78 25.53
N TYR A 341 -25.20 1.59 24.95
CA TYR A 341 -25.04 0.31 25.63
C TYR A 341 -23.75 -0.33 25.15
N LEU A 342 -22.89 -0.71 26.07
CA LEU A 342 -21.66 -1.45 25.79
C LEU A 342 -21.93 -2.93 26.01
N LEU A 343 -21.86 -3.72 24.94
CA LEU A 343 -22.18 -5.14 24.98
C LEU A 343 -20.90 -5.95 24.88
N GLU A 344 -20.67 -6.73 25.92
CA GLU A 344 -19.55 -7.65 26.03
C GLU A 344 -20.03 -9.06 25.67
N SER A 345 -19.59 -9.59 24.52
CA SER A 345 -20.01 -10.92 24.08
C SER A 345 -19.23 -12.06 24.73
N THR A 346 -18.13 -11.74 25.43
CA THR A 346 -17.18 -12.72 25.97
C THR A 346 -17.30 -12.94 27.49
N GLU A 347 -17.79 -11.93 28.22
CA GLU A 347 -17.91 -11.93 29.68
C GLU A 347 -19.35 -11.81 30.13
N SER A 348 -19.72 -12.59 31.16
CA SER A 348 -20.97 -12.51 31.92
C SER A 348 -22.27 -12.60 31.11
N ARG A 349 -23.26 -13.31 31.68
CA ARG A 349 -24.56 -13.36 31.01
C ARG A 349 -25.20 -11.96 30.97
N PRO A 350 -25.82 -11.57 29.85
CA PRO A 350 -26.55 -10.31 29.76
C PRO A 350 -27.63 -10.23 30.83
N ASP A 351 -27.62 -9.17 31.64
CA ASP A 351 -28.66 -8.89 32.64
C ASP A 351 -29.51 -7.69 32.20
N PRO A 352 -30.75 -7.91 31.73
CA PRO A 352 -31.65 -6.83 31.36
C PRO A 352 -32.02 -5.89 32.52
N SER A 353 -31.85 -6.33 33.77
CA SER A 353 -32.17 -5.53 34.96
C SER A 353 -31.06 -4.53 35.32
N ASP A 354 -29.82 -4.80 34.92
CA ASP A 354 -28.69 -3.87 35.03
C ASP A 354 -27.98 -3.69 33.68
N PRO A 355 -28.56 -2.90 32.76
CA PRO A 355 -28.00 -2.75 31.44
C PRO A 355 -26.66 -1.99 31.46
N PRO A 356 -25.63 -2.46 30.73
CA PRO A 356 -24.30 -1.88 30.74
C PRO A 356 -24.25 -0.57 29.94
N LEU A 357 -24.70 0.52 30.57
CA LEU A 357 -24.62 1.85 29.96
C LEU A 357 -23.15 2.25 29.76
N ALA A 358 -22.81 2.68 28.54
CA ALA A 358 -21.45 3.08 28.18
C ALA A 358 -20.92 4.19 29.11
N SER A 359 -21.78 5.09 29.58
CA SER A 359 -21.43 6.15 30.54
C SER A 359 -21.02 5.63 31.93
N ARG A 360 -21.39 4.39 32.29
CA ARG A 360 -21.06 3.75 33.58
C ARG A 360 -19.80 2.90 33.49
N VAL A 361 -19.64 2.15 32.40
CA VAL A 361 -18.56 1.14 32.27
C VAL A 361 -17.42 1.57 31.35
N GLY A 362 -17.61 2.61 30.53
CA GLY A 362 -16.76 2.95 29.39
C GLY A 362 -15.37 3.49 29.72
N SER A 363 -15.05 3.79 30.98
CA SER A 363 -13.69 4.20 31.38
C SER A 363 -12.67 3.07 31.23
N ARG A 364 -13.12 1.81 31.31
CA ARG A 364 -12.27 0.61 31.11
C ARG A 364 -12.14 0.22 29.63
N TYR A 365 -13.02 0.73 28.78
CA TYR A 365 -13.13 0.36 27.37
C TYR A 365 -12.69 1.53 26.50
N VAL A 366 -11.42 1.53 26.12
CA VAL A 366 -10.80 2.61 25.36
C VAL A 366 -10.74 2.20 23.88
N PRO A 367 -11.66 2.66 23.02
CA PRO A 367 -11.66 2.29 21.60
C PRO A 367 -10.49 2.98 20.88
N GLU A 368 -9.80 2.22 20.03
CA GLU A 368 -8.80 2.75 19.11
C GLU A 368 -9.34 2.87 17.68
N VAL A 369 -10.23 1.96 17.28
CA VAL A 369 -10.96 1.97 16.01
C VAL A 369 -12.38 1.48 16.28
N LEU A 370 -13.38 2.06 15.61
CA LEU A 370 -14.71 1.48 15.52
C LEU A 370 -15.01 1.10 14.09
N PHE A 371 -15.92 0.16 13.86
CA PHE A 371 -16.44 -0.10 12.53
C PHE A 371 -17.89 -0.57 12.56
N ASP A 372 -18.59 -0.29 11.48
CA ASP A 372 -19.88 -0.89 11.14
C ASP A 372 -19.78 -1.47 9.72
N ARG A 373 -20.88 -2.01 9.17
CA ARG A 373 -20.90 -2.61 7.83
C ARG A 373 -20.39 -1.68 6.71
N PHE A 374 -20.53 -0.38 6.88
CA PHE A 374 -20.30 0.59 5.82
C PHE A 374 -18.97 1.32 5.96
N ALA A 375 -18.48 1.50 7.19
CA ALA A 375 -17.33 2.34 7.43
C ALA A 375 -16.52 1.88 8.64
N ILE A 376 -15.26 2.32 8.64
CA ILE A 376 -14.44 2.38 9.83
C ILE A 376 -14.42 3.81 10.37
N TYR A 377 -14.17 3.94 11.65
CA TYR A 377 -14.14 5.18 12.38
C TYR A 377 -12.84 5.22 13.17
N VAL A 378 -11.99 6.18 12.82
CA VAL A 378 -10.69 6.38 13.47
C VAL A 378 -10.69 7.71 14.21
N PRO A 379 -9.87 7.89 15.26
CA PRO A 379 -9.79 9.16 15.96
C PRO A 379 -9.45 10.32 15.02
N THR A 380 -10.05 11.48 15.28
CA THR A 380 -9.74 12.73 14.56
C THR A 380 -8.29 13.18 14.77
N SER A 381 -7.66 12.80 15.88
CA SER A 381 -6.24 13.02 16.16
C SER A 381 -5.58 11.79 16.81
N ALA A 382 -4.30 11.57 16.51
CA ALA A 382 -3.55 10.39 16.98
C ALA A 382 -3.31 10.39 18.51
N ASN A 383 -3.13 11.57 19.11
CA ASN A 383 -2.75 11.71 20.54
C ASN A 383 -3.94 11.99 21.47
N ARG A 384 -5.14 11.58 21.06
CA ARG A 384 -6.35 11.94 21.78
C ARG A 384 -6.55 11.07 23.02
N SER A 385 -6.92 11.69 24.14
CA SER A 385 -7.49 10.97 25.28
C SER A 385 -8.95 10.57 25.05
N TRP A 386 -9.30 9.38 25.51
CA TRP A 386 -10.67 8.87 25.48
C TRP A 386 -11.58 9.66 26.43
N LYS A 387 -12.74 10.07 25.93
CA LYS A 387 -13.73 10.90 26.68
C LYS A 387 -15.11 10.26 26.79
N GLY A 388 -15.24 8.97 26.47
CA GLY A 388 -16.52 8.25 26.58
C GLY A 388 -17.51 8.51 25.45
N ASP A 389 -17.05 8.92 24.25
CA ASP A 389 -17.92 9.27 23.12
C ASP A 389 -17.67 8.34 21.92
N TYR A 390 -18.60 7.43 21.65
CA TYR A 390 -18.47 6.45 20.57
C TYR A 390 -19.03 6.93 19.22
N TRP A 391 -19.70 8.09 19.16
CA TRP A 391 -20.56 8.42 18.01
C TRP A 391 -20.27 9.76 17.34
N SER A 392 -19.74 10.76 18.04
CA SER A 392 -19.60 12.11 17.48
C SER A 392 -18.61 12.18 16.32
N ALA A 393 -18.96 12.97 15.30
CA ALA A 393 -18.09 13.28 14.18
C ALA A 393 -16.89 14.16 14.58
N ASN A 394 -16.98 14.92 15.69
CA ASN A 394 -15.84 15.67 16.23
C ASN A 394 -14.77 14.74 16.83
N THR A 395 -15.20 13.52 17.16
CA THR A 395 -14.44 12.50 17.86
C THR A 395 -13.88 11.48 16.87
N TRP A 396 -14.66 11.12 15.84
CA TRP A 396 -14.35 10.07 14.89
C TRP A 396 -14.39 10.57 13.45
N THR A 397 -13.34 10.29 12.68
CA THR A 397 -13.33 10.40 11.23
C THR A 397 -13.85 9.10 10.63
N ARG A 398 -14.95 9.19 9.89
CA ARG A 398 -15.52 8.09 9.11
C ARG A 398 -14.71 7.91 7.83
N ILE A 399 -14.38 6.65 7.51
CA ILE A 399 -13.65 6.25 6.30
C ILE A 399 -14.39 5.06 5.69
N GLU A 400 -14.56 5.06 4.38
CA GLU A 400 -15.03 3.90 3.62
C GLU A 400 -13.85 3.29 2.84
N PRO A 401 -13.12 2.31 3.40
CA PRO A 401 -11.84 1.89 2.84
C PRO A 401 -11.92 1.47 1.37
N ARG A 402 -12.97 0.70 0.99
CA ARG A 402 -13.14 0.25 -0.39
C ARG A 402 -13.46 1.38 -1.37
N ALA A 403 -14.22 2.39 -0.94
CA ALA A 403 -14.53 3.54 -1.79
C ALA A 403 -13.34 4.50 -1.91
N GLU A 404 -12.51 4.62 -0.87
CA GLU A 404 -11.46 5.64 -0.77
C GLU A 404 -10.05 5.14 -1.15
N LEU A 405 -9.74 3.85 -0.96
CA LEU A 405 -8.43 3.26 -1.25
C LEU A 405 -8.38 2.49 -2.58
N GLY A 406 -9.52 2.37 -3.27
CA GLY A 406 -9.65 1.61 -4.49
C GLY A 406 -10.01 0.15 -4.25
N GLY A 407 -10.75 -0.41 -5.20
CA GLY A 407 -11.33 -1.75 -5.16
C GLY A 407 -12.65 -1.73 -5.92
N ASP A 408 -12.85 -2.68 -6.82
CA ASP A 408 -14.11 -2.77 -7.56
C ASP A 408 -15.23 -3.15 -6.56
N PRO A 409 -16.22 -2.29 -6.27
CA PRO A 409 -17.28 -2.57 -5.29
C PRO A 409 -18.12 -3.79 -5.69
N ILE A 410 -17.97 -4.28 -6.92
CA ILE A 410 -18.73 -5.39 -7.51
C ILE A 410 -18.08 -6.76 -7.25
N LEU A 411 -16.75 -6.85 -7.04
CA LEU A 411 -16.07 -8.14 -6.86
C LEU A 411 -16.22 -8.75 -5.45
N ALA A 412 -16.54 -7.94 -4.43
CA ALA A 412 -16.89 -8.44 -3.10
C ALA A 412 -18.31 -9.03 -3.02
N ARG A 413 -19.13 -8.88 -4.09
CA ARG A 413 -20.51 -9.38 -4.16
C ARG A 413 -20.69 -10.60 -5.05
N ALA A 414 -19.64 -11.09 -5.69
CA ALA A 414 -19.73 -12.25 -6.58
C ALA A 414 -19.67 -13.57 -5.77
N PRO A 415 -20.61 -14.51 -5.97
CA PRO A 415 -20.54 -15.83 -5.38
C PRO A 415 -19.26 -16.55 -5.83
N ILE A 416 -18.57 -17.18 -4.87
CA ILE A 416 -17.38 -18.00 -5.08
C ILE A 416 -17.72 -19.10 -6.10
N GLY A 417 -17.26 -18.99 -7.35
CA GLY A 417 -17.68 -19.95 -8.37
C GLY A 417 -17.13 -19.82 -9.80
N SER A 418 -15.92 -19.31 -10.05
CA SER A 418 -15.22 -19.66 -11.31
C SER A 418 -13.72 -19.36 -11.26
N VAL A 419 -12.90 -20.39 -11.48
CA VAL A 419 -11.44 -20.32 -11.62
C VAL A 419 -11.11 -20.72 -13.06
N VAL A 420 -10.41 -19.86 -13.81
CA VAL A 420 -9.78 -20.23 -15.08
C VAL A 420 -8.27 -20.08 -14.94
N LYS A 421 -7.56 -21.21 -15.02
CA LYS A 421 -6.10 -21.32 -15.02
C LYS A 421 -5.57 -21.07 -16.44
N LEU A 422 -4.46 -20.33 -16.56
CA LEU A 422 -3.53 -20.50 -17.69
C LEU A 422 -2.08 -20.64 -17.19
N ARG A 423 -1.35 -21.50 -17.90
CA ARG A 423 -0.05 -22.10 -17.54
C ARG A 423 1.02 -21.67 -18.56
N THR A 424 2.23 -22.20 -18.38
CA THR A 424 3.41 -22.38 -19.28
C THR A 424 4.57 -21.40 -18.97
N GLN A 425 5.71 -21.75 -18.34
CA GLN A 425 6.86 -22.67 -18.66
C GLN A 425 7.55 -22.33 -19.99
N ASN A 426 8.88 -22.28 -20.20
CA ASN A 426 10.12 -22.48 -19.42
C ASN A 426 11.35 -22.18 -20.36
N LEU A 427 12.56 -22.04 -19.78
CA LEU A 427 13.93 -22.36 -20.31
C LEU A 427 14.90 -21.24 -20.82
N LEU A 428 15.82 -20.82 -19.93
CA LEU A 428 17.32 -20.98 -19.90
C LEU A 428 18.08 -21.12 -21.25
N GLU A 429 19.30 -20.59 -21.51
CA GLU A 429 20.50 -20.47 -20.66
C GLU A 429 21.68 -19.70 -21.36
N SER A 430 22.60 -19.10 -20.55
CA SER A 430 24.08 -18.87 -20.76
C SER A 430 24.60 -17.82 -21.78
N ALA A 431 25.67 -17.01 -21.59
CA ALA A 431 26.58 -16.67 -20.48
C ALA A 431 27.55 -15.49 -20.86
N ALA A 432 28.04 -14.77 -19.83
CA ALA A 432 29.39 -14.20 -19.61
C ALA A 432 29.88 -12.84 -20.22
N SER A 433 30.06 -11.87 -19.28
CA SER A 433 31.26 -11.04 -18.98
C SER A 433 31.61 -9.78 -19.81
N ALA A 434 31.34 -8.58 -19.24
CA ALA A 434 32.09 -7.34 -19.52
C ALA A 434 31.94 -6.23 -18.43
N ASP A 435 32.93 -5.33 -18.40
CA ASP A 435 33.51 -4.53 -17.30
C ASP A 435 32.77 -3.22 -16.89
N ALA A 436 33.05 -2.72 -15.68
CA ALA A 436 32.18 -1.89 -14.84
C ALA A 436 32.74 -0.49 -14.49
N SER A 437 32.73 0.47 -15.42
CA SER A 437 33.09 1.87 -15.08
C SER A 437 32.22 2.92 -15.77
N ARG A 438 31.02 3.16 -15.20
CA ARG A 438 30.20 4.41 -15.25
C ARG A 438 28.78 4.10 -14.75
N LEU A 439 28.61 4.04 -13.44
CA LEU A 439 27.33 3.68 -12.81
C LEU A 439 27.06 4.58 -11.61
N SER A 440 25.84 5.10 -11.51
CA SER A 440 25.30 5.61 -10.25
C SER A 440 24.82 4.45 -9.37
N ARG A 441 24.93 4.62 -8.05
CA ARG A 441 24.40 3.67 -7.07
C ARG A 441 22.88 3.70 -7.11
N THR A 442 22.25 2.53 -7.06
CA THR A 442 20.82 2.44 -6.75
C THR A 442 20.57 3.08 -5.40
N THR A 443 19.74 4.12 -5.39
CA THR A 443 19.32 4.77 -4.15
C THR A 443 18.18 3.95 -3.55
N PHE A 444 18.41 3.46 -2.34
CA PHE A 444 17.32 2.96 -1.50
C PHE A 444 16.68 4.19 -0.85
N ALA A 445 15.38 4.37 -1.04
CA ALA A 445 14.63 5.22 -0.14
C ALA A 445 14.78 4.61 1.26
N SER A 446 15.43 5.34 2.17
CA SER A 446 15.52 4.94 3.57
C SER A 446 14.09 4.81 4.09
N PRO A 447 13.61 3.61 4.47
CA PRO A 447 12.29 3.50 5.02
C PRO A 447 12.35 4.17 6.39
N ALA A 448 11.58 5.24 6.56
CA ALA A 448 10.93 5.41 7.84
C ALA A 448 10.03 4.17 8.00
N SER A 449 10.61 3.09 8.55
CA SER A 449 9.86 1.92 8.94
C SER A 449 8.73 2.41 9.82
N PRO A 450 7.46 2.11 9.50
CA PRO A 450 6.39 2.43 10.42
C PRO A 450 6.72 1.77 11.76
N THR A 451 6.57 2.51 12.86
CA THR A 451 6.68 1.94 14.19
C THR A 451 5.49 0.99 14.35
N PHE A 452 5.74 -0.30 14.20
CA PHE A 452 4.71 -1.33 14.30
C PHE A 452 4.29 -1.45 15.76
N LEU A 453 3.03 -1.12 16.04
CA LEU A 453 2.37 -1.65 17.23
C LEU A 453 1.81 -3.01 16.83
N ASN A 454 2.44 -4.09 17.30
CA ASN A 454 1.67 -5.28 17.60
C ASN A 454 0.53 -4.86 18.51
N LEU A 455 -0.65 -5.46 18.38
CA LEU A 455 -1.70 -5.38 19.41
C LEU A 455 -1.26 -5.99 20.77
N GLY A 456 0.05 -6.21 20.98
CA GLY A 456 0.67 -6.76 22.18
C GLY A 456 1.83 -5.95 22.79
N ASP A 457 2.16 -4.74 22.32
CA ASP A 457 3.26 -3.96 22.94
C ASP A 457 2.76 -2.80 23.81
N ILE A 458 2.98 -2.94 25.13
CA ILE A 458 2.67 -1.96 26.19
C ILE A 458 3.64 -0.75 26.07
N PRO A 459 3.14 0.49 25.91
CA PRO A 459 4.01 1.66 26.01
C PRO A 459 4.53 1.82 27.44
N THR A 460 5.82 2.13 27.58
CA THR A 460 6.60 2.25 28.83
C THR A 460 6.13 3.34 29.81
N GLY A 461 5.00 4.00 29.58
CA GLY A 461 4.45 5.06 30.43
C GLY A 461 3.26 4.66 31.33
N ALA A 462 2.81 3.41 31.31
CA ALA A 462 1.62 2.98 32.06
C ALA A 462 1.86 2.60 33.55
N LYS A 463 3.07 2.77 34.08
CA LYS A 463 3.45 2.23 35.41
C LYS A 463 2.91 2.98 36.63
N ASP A 464 2.29 4.14 36.48
CA ASP A 464 1.81 4.93 37.61
C ASP A 464 0.30 5.17 37.59
N TRP A 465 -0.47 4.11 37.86
CA TRP A 465 -1.87 4.24 38.27
C TRP A 465 -2.02 3.75 39.70
N ARG A 466 -2.03 4.69 40.66
CA ARG A 466 -2.46 4.41 42.03
C ARG A 466 -3.97 4.55 42.11
N GLN A 467 -4.67 3.44 42.33
CA GLN A 467 -6.08 3.47 42.73
C GLN A 467 -6.21 4.18 44.08
N SER A 468 -7.02 5.25 44.12
CA SER A 468 -7.54 5.77 45.37
C SER A 468 -8.68 4.85 45.81
N MET A 469 -8.45 4.09 46.89
CA MET A 469 -9.51 3.27 47.48
C MET A 469 -10.57 4.19 48.08
N VAL A 470 -11.80 4.10 47.57
CA VAL A 470 -12.98 4.64 48.23
C VAL A 470 -13.33 3.70 49.39
N PRO A 471 -13.48 4.19 50.63
CA PRO A 471 -13.80 3.31 51.75
C PRO A 471 -15.21 2.74 51.61
N LEU A 472 -15.31 1.43 51.81
CA LEU A 472 -16.57 0.70 51.95
C LEU A 472 -17.42 1.34 53.05
N ARG A 473 -18.63 1.78 52.72
CA ARG A 473 -19.67 1.98 53.72
C ARG A 473 -20.26 0.61 54.04
N GLU A 474 -20.07 0.19 55.28
CA GLU A 474 -20.80 -0.92 55.88
C GLU A 474 -22.27 -0.53 56.17
N PRO A 475 -23.18 -1.52 56.28
CA PRO A 475 -24.63 -1.38 56.11
C PRO A 475 -25.35 -0.45 57.07
#